data_AF-A0A0F9N698-F1
#
_entry.id   AF-A0A0F9N698-F1
#
_cell.length_a   1.000
_cell.length_b   1.000
_cell.length_c   1.000
_cell.angle_alpha   90.00
_cell.angle_beta   90.00
_cell.angle_gamma   90.00
#
_symmetry.space_group_name_H-M   'P 1'
#
loop_
_entity.id
_entity.type
_entity.pdbx_description
1 polymer ?
#
loop_
_entity_poly.entity_id
_entity_poly.type
_entity_poly.pdbx_seq_one_letter_code
_entity_poly.pdbx_strand_id
1 'polypeptide(L)'
;MAEKKKVRISLKGVVKPKKKERRKWGELTRCYRCEGAHPGWRRGQLRMRKGMPYCSVHLAEYDNKNVPWPPCPNCGDDEFGVMEWNGSIKGTTASCDDCGYSTLALEYFDKYTILATAAPVVKR
;
A
#
# COMPACT_ATOMS: atom_id res chain seq x y z
N MET A 1 -41.20 -35.20 -31.28
CA MET A 1 -40.94 -33.89 -30.66
C MET A 1 -40.70 -34.13 -29.18
N ALA A 2 -39.51 -33.83 -28.65
CA ALA A 2 -39.13 -34.15 -27.26
C ALA A 2 -39.31 -32.91 -26.36
N GLU A 3 -40.30 -32.97 -25.45
CA GLU A 3 -40.54 -31.92 -24.45
C GLU A 3 -39.41 -31.87 -23.41
N LYS A 4 -38.68 -30.75 -23.38
CA LYS A 4 -37.67 -30.47 -22.35
C LYS A 4 -38.38 -30.02 -21.07
N LYS A 5 -38.52 -30.93 -20.08
CA LYS A 5 -38.96 -30.57 -18.73
C LYS A 5 -37.93 -29.65 -18.05
N LYS A 6 -38.36 -28.43 -17.70
CA LYS A 6 -37.56 -27.48 -16.89
C LYS A 6 -37.49 -27.97 -15.45
N VAL A 7 -36.34 -28.52 -15.06
CA VAL A 7 -36.06 -28.88 -13.66
C VAL A 7 -35.84 -27.59 -12.86
N ARG A 8 -36.76 -27.27 -11.95
CA ARG A 8 -36.58 -26.18 -10.97
C ARG A 8 -35.75 -26.71 -9.80
N ILE A 9 -34.47 -26.33 -9.78
CA ILE A 9 -33.56 -26.64 -8.67
C ILE A 9 -33.98 -25.79 -7.47
N SER A 10 -34.55 -26.42 -6.43
CA SER A 10 -34.88 -25.72 -5.19
C SER A 10 -33.60 -25.47 -4.39
N LEU A 11 -33.30 -24.21 -4.08
CA LEU A 11 -32.19 -23.79 -3.20
C LEU A 11 -32.46 -24.10 -1.71
N LYS A 12 -33.07 -25.24 -1.40
CA LYS A 12 -33.21 -25.75 -0.02
C LYS A 12 -31.84 -26.29 0.42
N GLY A 13 -31.02 -25.42 0.98
CA GLY A 13 -29.69 -25.79 1.49
C GLY A 13 -28.64 -24.69 1.47
N VAL A 14 -28.94 -23.51 0.91
CA VAL A 14 -28.02 -22.37 1.02
C VAL A 14 -28.01 -21.89 2.47
N VAL A 15 -27.02 -22.35 3.23
CA VAL A 15 -26.69 -21.86 4.56
C VAL A 15 -26.48 -20.35 4.41
N LYS A 16 -27.47 -19.57 4.87
CA LYS A 16 -27.34 -18.11 4.94
C LYS A 16 -26.08 -17.85 5.76
N PRO A 17 -25.12 -17.03 5.26
CA PRO A 17 -23.92 -16.73 6.01
C PRO A 17 -24.36 -16.18 7.38
N LYS A 18 -23.87 -16.82 8.46
CA LYS A 18 -24.16 -16.39 9.84
C LYS A 18 -23.94 -14.88 9.90
N LYS A 19 -24.99 -14.15 10.29
CA LYS A 19 -24.95 -12.70 10.49
C LYS A 19 -23.75 -12.41 11.39
N LYS A 20 -22.71 -11.74 10.87
CA LYS A 20 -21.48 -11.46 11.61
C LYS A 20 -21.88 -10.80 12.92
N GLU A 21 -21.52 -11.44 14.04
CA GLU A 21 -21.83 -10.94 15.37
C GLU A 21 -21.33 -9.50 15.49
N ARG A 22 -22.24 -8.61 15.87
CA ARG A 22 -21.92 -7.18 16.02
C ARG A 22 -21.02 -7.08 17.25
N ARG A 23 -19.71 -6.88 17.01
CA ARG A 23 -18.69 -6.77 18.07
C ARG A 23 -19.16 -5.83 19.18
N LYS A 24 -18.98 -6.25 20.43
CA LYS A 24 -19.45 -5.49 21.59
C LYS A 24 -18.69 -4.16 21.68
N TRP A 25 -19.41 -3.09 22.06
CA TRP A 25 -18.79 -1.79 22.30
C TRP A 25 -17.68 -1.93 23.36
N GLY A 26 -16.46 -1.54 23.03
CA GLY A 26 -15.30 -1.65 23.91
C GLY A 26 -14.40 -2.87 23.70
N GLU A 27 -14.70 -3.76 22.75
CA GLU A 27 -13.85 -4.91 22.44
C GLU A 27 -12.49 -4.45 21.88
N LEU A 28 -11.42 -4.74 22.62
CA LEU A 28 -10.05 -4.43 22.23
C LEU A 28 -9.68 -5.26 21.00
N THR A 29 -9.32 -4.59 19.93
CA THR A 29 -8.99 -5.25 18.66
C THR A 29 -7.49 -5.49 18.60
N ARG A 30 -7.08 -6.70 18.21
CA ARG A 30 -5.67 -7.03 18.05
C ARG A 30 -5.16 -6.45 16.73
N CYS A 31 -3.95 -5.91 16.77
CA CYS A 31 -3.20 -5.64 15.55
C CYS A 31 -2.79 -6.98 14.95
N TYR A 32 -2.93 -7.12 13.63
CA TYR A 32 -2.60 -8.35 12.91
C TYR A 32 -1.10 -8.73 13.00
N ARG A 33 -0.22 -7.76 13.24
CA ARG A 33 1.25 -7.89 13.20
C ARG A 33 1.91 -8.01 14.57
N CYS A 34 1.20 -7.71 15.66
CA CYS A 34 1.77 -7.81 17.00
C CYS A 34 2.01 -9.29 17.35
N GLU A 35 3.28 -9.72 17.35
CA GLU A 35 3.72 -11.01 17.88
C GLU A 35 3.80 -10.92 19.41
N GLY A 36 2.72 -11.26 20.09
CA GLY A 36 2.68 -11.31 21.55
C GLY A 36 1.31 -11.10 22.17
N ALA A 37 1.20 -11.42 23.47
CA ALA A 37 0.01 -11.21 24.27
C ALA A 37 -0.19 -9.71 24.59
N HIS A 38 -0.52 -8.90 23.59
CA HIS A 38 -1.01 -7.55 23.82
C HIS A 38 -2.48 -7.64 24.28
N PRO A 39 -2.93 -6.85 25.28
CA PRO A 39 -4.33 -6.80 25.73
C PRO A 39 -5.33 -6.35 24.63
N GLY A 40 -4.83 -6.04 23.43
CA GLY A 40 -5.54 -5.45 22.31
C GLY A 40 -5.59 -3.91 22.40
N TRP A 41 -5.88 -3.27 21.27
CA TRP A 41 -5.90 -1.81 21.14
C TRP A 41 -7.34 -1.31 21.07
N ARG A 42 -7.58 -0.07 21.52
CA ARG A 42 -8.87 0.60 21.29
C ARG A 42 -9.03 0.85 19.80
N ARG A 43 -10.27 0.81 19.29
CA ARG A 43 -10.56 1.04 17.87
C ARG A 43 -9.98 2.36 17.33
N GLY A 44 -10.00 3.43 18.12
CA GLY A 44 -9.43 4.73 17.72
C GLY A 44 -7.90 4.76 17.63
N GLN A 45 -7.21 3.79 18.25
CA GLN A 45 -5.75 3.64 18.19
C GLN A 45 -5.30 2.74 17.03
N LEU A 46 -6.26 2.07 16.38
CA LEU A 46 -6.00 1.21 15.24
C LEU A 46 -6.33 1.93 13.94
N ARG A 47 -5.53 1.64 12.93
CA ARG A 47 -5.76 2.06 11.56
C ARG A 47 -6.13 0.83 10.73
N MET A 48 -6.79 1.05 9.58
CA MET A 48 -7.36 -0.01 8.74
C MET A 48 -6.85 0.13 7.30
N ARG A 49 -6.38 -0.99 6.72
CA ARG A 49 -5.76 -1.05 5.39
C ARG A 49 -5.97 -2.46 4.88
N LYS A 50 -6.44 -2.59 3.64
CA LYS A 50 -6.84 -3.88 3.05
C LYS A 50 -7.76 -4.72 3.97
N GLY A 51 -8.60 -4.05 4.77
CA GLY A 51 -9.53 -4.70 5.71
C GLY A 51 -8.91 -5.27 7.00
N MET A 52 -7.61 -5.07 7.25
CA MET A 52 -6.92 -5.56 8.44
C MET A 52 -6.53 -4.41 9.40
N PRO A 53 -6.71 -4.57 10.73
CA PRO A 53 -6.33 -3.58 11.73
C PRO A 53 -4.83 -3.65 12.07
N TYR A 54 -4.18 -2.48 12.13
CA TYR A 54 -2.80 -2.33 12.59
C TYR A 54 -2.67 -1.23 13.64
N CYS A 55 -1.75 -1.42 14.57
CA CYS A 55 -1.41 -0.42 15.59
C CYS A 55 -0.47 0.65 15.02
N SER A 56 -0.29 1.73 15.76
CA SER A 56 0.59 2.84 15.41
C SER A 56 2.06 2.44 15.27
N VAL A 57 2.51 1.37 15.93
CA VAL A 57 3.90 0.88 15.81
C VAL A 57 4.13 0.26 14.44
N HIS A 58 3.25 -0.66 14.03
CA HIS A 58 3.31 -1.29 12.70
C HIS A 58 2.75 -0.40 11.59
N LEU A 59 2.33 0.83 11.90
CA LEU A 59 1.98 1.83 10.88
C LEU A 59 3.21 2.20 10.06
N ALA A 60 4.38 2.33 10.69
CA ALA A 60 5.60 2.81 10.05
C ALA A 60 6.09 1.90 8.91
N GLU A 61 5.91 0.58 9.03
CA GLU A 61 6.21 -0.39 7.96
C GLU A 61 5.31 -0.21 6.71
N TYR A 62 4.16 0.43 6.87
CA TYR A 62 3.11 0.47 5.85
C TYR A 62 2.80 1.89 5.35
N ASP A 63 3.09 2.92 6.14
CA ASP A 63 3.09 4.30 5.68
C ASP A 63 4.39 4.53 4.89
N ASN A 64 4.33 4.22 3.60
CA ASN A 64 5.33 4.68 2.61
C ASN A 64 5.51 6.21 2.60
N LYS A 65 4.78 6.95 3.45
CA LYS A 65 4.87 8.39 3.67
C LYS A 65 6.12 8.81 4.45
N ASN A 66 6.74 7.89 5.21
CA ASN A 66 7.92 8.18 6.03
C ASN A 66 9.14 7.35 5.61
N VAL A 67 9.19 6.85 4.37
CA VAL A 67 10.40 6.23 3.86
C VAL A 67 11.42 7.35 3.66
N PRO A 68 12.58 7.32 4.34
CA PRO A 68 13.62 8.31 4.11
C PRO A 68 14.04 8.28 2.65
N TRP A 69 14.38 9.44 2.10
CA TRP A 69 14.87 9.54 0.73
C TRP A 69 16.13 8.66 0.59
N PRO A 70 16.25 7.86 -0.48
CA PRO A 70 17.39 6.95 -0.60
C PRO A 70 18.69 7.76 -0.77
N PRO A 71 19.78 7.38 -0.08
CA PRO A 71 21.07 8.02 -0.25
C PRO A 71 21.69 7.68 -1.60
N CYS A 72 22.66 8.49 -2.04
CA CYS A 72 23.38 8.24 -3.28
C CYS A 72 24.16 6.92 -3.20
N PRO A 73 24.01 6.00 -4.17
CA PRO A 73 24.74 4.73 -4.16
C PRO A 73 26.26 4.90 -4.32
N ASN A 74 26.74 6.07 -4.76
CA ASN A 74 28.15 6.33 -5.02
C ASN A 74 28.85 7.06 -3.85
N CYS A 75 28.29 8.19 -3.38
CA CYS A 75 28.90 8.99 -2.31
C CYS A 75 28.22 8.85 -0.94
N GLY A 76 27.01 8.29 -0.88
CA GLY A 76 26.24 8.16 0.36
C GLY A 76 25.52 9.44 0.81
N ASP A 77 25.57 10.51 0.03
CA ASP A 77 24.89 11.77 0.36
C ASP A 77 23.36 11.67 0.20
N ASP A 78 22.65 12.47 1.00
CA ASP A 78 21.18 12.49 1.06
C ASP A 78 20.53 13.27 -0.10
N GLU A 79 21.33 13.97 -0.93
CA GLU A 79 20.86 14.79 -2.06
C GLU A 79 20.68 14.00 -3.37
N PHE A 80 20.69 12.67 -3.32
CA PHE A 80 20.39 11.83 -4.48
C PHE A 80 18.92 11.92 -4.87
N GLY A 81 18.62 11.98 -6.16
CA GLY A 81 17.24 11.89 -6.65
C GLY A 81 16.67 13.19 -7.21
N VAL A 82 17.51 14.11 -7.65
CA VAL A 82 17.11 15.10 -8.64
C VAL A 82 16.71 14.33 -9.89
N MET A 83 15.45 14.45 -10.32
CA MET A 83 14.91 13.64 -11.41
C MET A 83 14.67 14.46 -12.66
N GLU A 84 15.08 13.93 -13.81
CA GLU A 84 14.86 14.53 -15.12
C GLU A 84 13.88 13.71 -15.95
N TRP A 85 12.78 14.35 -16.37
CA TRP A 85 11.69 13.67 -17.07
C TRP A 85 11.94 13.52 -18.57
N ASN A 86 12.34 12.32 -19.01
CA ASN A 86 12.47 11.96 -20.43
C ASN A 86 11.17 11.38 -21.03
N GLY A 87 10.04 12.06 -20.85
CA GLY A 87 8.76 11.72 -21.51
C GLY A 87 8.04 10.47 -20.98
N SER A 88 8.69 9.64 -20.18
CA SER A 88 8.08 8.46 -19.54
C SER A 88 8.81 8.07 -18.26
N ILE A 89 8.10 7.39 -17.36
CA ILE A 89 8.67 6.85 -16.10
C ILE A 89 9.89 5.96 -16.38
N LYS A 90 9.89 5.23 -17.51
CA LYS A 90 11.00 4.33 -17.88
C LYS A 90 12.24 5.06 -18.38
N GLY A 91 12.07 6.28 -18.90
CA GLY A 91 13.17 7.11 -19.36
C GLY A 91 13.66 8.09 -18.29
N THR A 92 12.90 8.28 -17.21
CA THR A 92 13.26 9.22 -16.15
C THR A 92 14.57 8.81 -15.49
N THR A 93 15.52 9.73 -15.47
CA THR A 93 16.81 9.58 -14.81
C THR A 93 16.79 10.26 -13.46
N ALA A 94 17.58 9.75 -12.53
CA ALA A 94 17.87 10.35 -11.23
C ALA A 94 19.37 10.65 -11.16
N SER A 95 19.73 11.85 -10.73
CA SER A 95 21.10 12.28 -10.52
C SER A 95 21.38 12.65 -9.06
N CYS A 96 22.65 12.57 -8.70
CA CYS A 96 23.23 13.15 -7.49
C CYS A 96 24.00 14.41 -7.89
N ASP A 97 23.71 15.54 -7.25
CA ASP A 97 24.35 16.81 -7.57
C ASP A 97 25.81 16.86 -7.07
N ASP A 98 26.14 16.19 -5.96
CA ASP A 98 27.48 16.20 -5.37
C ASP A 98 28.53 15.45 -6.19
N CYS A 99 28.21 14.22 -6.61
CA CYS A 99 29.16 13.34 -7.31
C CYS A 99 28.88 13.19 -8.81
N GLY A 100 27.82 13.82 -9.33
CA GLY A 100 27.43 13.75 -10.74
C GLY A 100 26.96 12.36 -11.20
N TYR A 101 26.74 11.43 -10.28
CA TYR A 101 26.25 10.09 -10.62
C TYR A 101 24.82 10.17 -11.14
N SER A 102 24.57 9.58 -12.31
CA SER A 102 23.24 9.53 -12.95
C SER A 102 22.85 8.09 -13.30
N THR A 103 21.63 7.69 -12.96
CA THR A 103 21.07 6.38 -13.32
C THR A 103 19.57 6.48 -13.63
N LEU A 104 18.93 5.37 -14.01
CA LEU A 104 17.49 5.29 -14.18
C LEU A 104 16.78 5.40 -12.82
N ALA A 105 15.83 6.33 -12.71
CA ALA A 105 15.10 6.57 -11.47
C ALA A 105 14.32 5.33 -10.99
N LEU A 106 13.87 4.49 -11.92
CA LEU A 106 13.15 3.25 -11.60
C LEU A 106 13.96 2.20 -10.83
N GLU A 107 15.29 2.28 -10.84
CA GLU A 107 16.14 1.35 -10.09
C GLU A 107 16.06 1.60 -8.58
N TYR A 108 15.81 2.84 -8.18
CA TYR A 108 15.88 3.29 -6.79
C TYR A 108 14.56 3.88 -6.25
N PHE A 109 13.65 4.29 -7.14
CA PHE A 109 12.39 4.95 -6.77
C PHE A 109 11.17 4.21 -7.32
N ASP A 110 10.10 4.20 -6.51
CA ASP A 110 8.80 3.70 -6.93
C ASP A 110 8.19 4.56 -8.05
N LYS A 111 7.43 3.92 -8.94
CA LYS A 111 6.73 4.59 -10.06
C LYS A 111 5.91 5.81 -9.61
N TYR A 112 5.27 5.73 -8.45
CA TYR A 112 4.46 6.82 -7.92
C TYR A 112 5.31 8.00 -7.44
N THR A 113 6.46 7.72 -6.83
CA THR A 113 7.41 8.75 -6.42
C THR A 113 7.91 9.51 -7.64
N ILE A 114 8.36 8.78 -8.68
CA ILE A 114 8.83 9.35 -9.94
C ILE A 114 7.75 10.21 -10.61
N LEU A 115 6.51 9.74 -10.64
CA LEU A 115 5.39 10.50 -11.20
C LEU A 115 5.09 11.77 -10.38
N ALA A 116 5.17 11.69 -9.05
CA ALA A 116 4.88 12.82 -8.19
C ALA A 116 5.95 13.91 -8.26
N THR A 117 7.22 13.53 -8.49
CA THR A 117 8.35 14.46 -8.51
C THR A 117 8.70 14.97 -9.90
N ALA A 118 8.79 14.08 -10.89
CA ALA A 118 9.35 14.40 -12.20
C ALA A 118 8.29 14.62 -13.28
N ALA A 119 7.11 14.01 -13.16
CA ALA A 119 6.13 14.12 -14.24
C ALA A 119 5.63 15.57 -14.40
N PRO A 120 5.50 16.06 -15.64
CA PRO A 120 5.02 17.41 -15.89
C PRO A 120 3.58 17.54 -15.39
N VAL A 121 3.27 18.66 -14.72
CA VAL A 121 1.91 18.99 -14.30
C VAL A 121 1.10 19.37 -15.53
N VAL A 122 0.41 18.41 -16.12
CA VAL A 122 -0.51 18.67 -17.22
C VAL A 122 -1.74 19.38 -16.64
N LYS A 123 -1.87 20.69 -16.91
CA LYS A 123 -3.15 21.40 -16.67
C LYS A 123 -4.20 20.75 -17.57
N ARG A 124 -5.20 20.14 -16.95
CA ARG A 124 -6.42 19.68 -17.64
C ARG A 124 -7.28 20.86 -18.06
#